data_AF-A0A958MCT5-F1
#
_entry.id   AF-A0A958MCT5-F1
#
_cell.length_a   1.000
_cell.length_b   1.000
_cell.length_c   1.000
_cell.angle_alpha   90.00
_cell.angle_beta   90.00
_cell.angle_gamma   90.00
#
_symmetry.space_group_name_H-M   'P 1'
#
loop_
_entity.id
_entity.type
_entity.pdbx_description
1 polymer ?
#
loop_
_entity_poly.entity_id
_entity_poly.type
_entity_poly.pdbx_seq_one_letter_code
_entity_poly.pdbx_strand_id
1 'polypeptide(L)'
;NSVSWIVIVLIVGAVTTVVAMLGYDQVSRFANLAAPWLPLVFIAAAIAVLPELGVHSVGEFWSVAKAKIWTGVPLENQSQFTFWHVLFFAWFCNMAMHIGMADLSVLRYAKRWTAGFASAGGMYVGHYFAWLASGILYAVFLQVSNNSLEFAPGPIAYYAAGLAGAVCVIIAGWTTANPTIYRAGLAVQAVLPKSRTWKVTLIV
;
A
#
# COMPACT_ATOMS: atom_id res chain seq x y z
N ASN A 1 -0.91 11.69 -22.00
CA ASN A 1 -1.86 11.90 -20.89
C ASN A 1 -3.08 12.64 -21.37
N SER A 2 -4.27 12.12 -21.09
CA SER A 2 -5.54 12.76 -21.47
C SER A 2 -5.89 13.89 -20.48
N VAL A 3 -6.66 14.89 -20.94
CA VAL A 3 -7.15 15.99 -20.09
C VAL A 3 -7.97 15.46 -18.91
N SER A 4 -8.75 14.39 -19.13
CA SER A 4 -9.51 13.70 -18.08
C SER A 4 -8.60 13.19 -16.95
N TRP A 5 -7.45 12.60 -17.29
CA TRP A 5 -6.50 12.12 -16.28
C TRP A 5 -5.91 13.27 -15.45
N ILE A 6 -5.59 14.40 -16.08
CA ILE A 6 -5.08 15.59 -15.38
C ILE A 6 -6.12 16.09 -14.37
N VAL A 7 -7.39 16.18 -14.77
CA VAL A 7 -8.47 16.63 -13.89
C VAL A 7 -8.67 15.66 -12.72
N ILE A 8 -8.63 14.35 -12.96
CA ILE A 8 -8.75 13.34 -11.89
C ILE A 8 -7.61 13.48 -10.89
N VAL A 9 -6.37 13.60 -11.36
CA VAL A 9 -5.19 13.76 -10.49
C VAL A 9 -5.30 15.02 -9.63
N LEU A 10 -5.75 16.14 -10.21
CA LEU A 10 -5.96 17.39 -9.46
C LEU A 10 -7.05 17.25 -8.38
N ILE A 11 -8.18 16.61 -8.70
CA ILE A 11 -9.27 16.39 -7.75
C ILE A 11 -8.81 15.47 -6.61
N VAL A 12 -8.20 14.33 -6.93
CA VAL A 12 -7.71 13.37 -5.94
C VAL A 12 -6.66 14.02 -5.04
N GLY A 13 -5.70 14.76 -5.63
CA GLY A 13 -4.71 15.53 -4.90
C GLY A 13 -5.34 16.54 -3.94
N ALA A 14 -6.27 17.36 -4.44
CA ALA A 14 -6.96 18.35 -3.62
C ALA A 14 -7.70 17.71 -2.45
N VAL A 15 -8.41 16.60 -2.67
CA VAL A 15 -9.12 15.87 -1.60
C VAL A 15 -8.15 15.35 -0.55
N THR A 16 -7.04 14.73 -0.97
CA THR A 16 -6.01 14.24 -0.03
C THR A 16 -5.40 15.35 0.80
N THR A 17 -5.07 16.49 0.17
CA THR A 17 -4.49 17.64 0.84
C THR A 17 -5.47 18.23 1.84
N VAL A 18 -6.75 18.40 1.47
CA VAL A 18 -7.79 18.88 2.40
C VAL A 18 -7.91 17.95 3.62
N VAL A 19 -7.96 16.64 3.41
CA VAL A 19 -8.07 15.67 4.52
C VAL A 19 -6.83 15.74 5.42
N ALA A 20 -5.63 15.85 4.85
CA ALA A 20 -4.39 16.01 5.61
C ALA A 20 -4.37 17.33 6.41
N MET A 21 -4.93 18.41 5.87
CA MET A 21 -5.02 19.71 6.54
C MET A 21 -5.96 19.71 7.75
N LEU A 22 -6.96 18.82 7.78
CA LEU A 22 -7.93 18.72 8.89
C LEU A 22 -7.32 18.14 10.18
N GLY A 23 -6.05 17.75 10.16
CA GLY A 23 -5.28 17.36 11.34
C GLY A 23 -5.30 15.87 11.65
N TYR A 24 -4.46 15.49 12.62
CA TYR A 24 -4.17 14.08 12.93
C TYR A 24 -5.41 13.27 13.36
N ASP A 25 -6.38 13.88 14.05
CA ASP A 25 -7.59 13.19 14.51
C ASP A 25 -8.43 12.64 13.35
N GLN A 26 -8.57 13.40 12.25
CA GLN A 26 -9.31 12.94 11.08
C GLN A 26 -8.54 11.86 10.32
N VAL A 27 -7.23 12.02 10.21
CA VAL A 27 -6.34 11.02 9.60
C VAL A 27 -6.40 9.69 10.36
N SER A 28 -6.36 9.75 11.70
CA SER A 28 -6.44 8.57 12.57
C SER A 28 -7.82 7.89 12.48
N ARG A 29 -8.92 8.66 12.50
CA ARG A 29 -10.28 8.10 12.32
C ARG A 29 -10.44 7.39 10.98
N PHE A 30 -9.94 7.99 9.91
CA PHE A 30 -9.98 7.40 8.58
C PHE A 30 -9.19 6.09 8.53
N ALA A 31 -7.98 6.06 9.09
CA ALA A 31 -7.17 4.85 9.17
C ALA A 31 -7.87 3.74 9.98
N ASN A 32 -8.47 4.07 11.12
CA ASN A 32 -9.18 3.10 11.96
C ASN A 32 -10.43 2.53 11.29
N LEU A 33 -11.11 3.32 10.44
CA LEU A 33 -12.24 2.84 9.65
C LEU A 33 -11.80 1.88 8.54
N ALA A 34 -10.65 2.16 7.92
CA ALA A 34 -10.16 1.40 6.77
C ALA A 34 -9.44 0.09 7.16
N ALA A 35 -8.70 0.11 8.28
CA ALA A 35 -7.84 -1.00 8.71
C ALA A 35 -8.54 -2.39 8.85
N PRO A 36 -9.79 -2.50 9.34
CA PRO A 36 -10.42 -3.81 9.54
C PRO A 36 -10.79 -4.54 8.25
N TRP A 37 -11.14 -3.82 7.19
CA TRP A 37 -11.70 -4.41 5.97
C TRP A 37 -10.75 -4.38 4.77
N LEU A 38 -9.82 -3.42 4.71
CA LEU A 38 -8.83 -3.36 3.62
C LEU A 38 -8.08 -4.69 3.43
N PRO A 39 -7.48 -5.30 4.47
CA PRO A 39 -6.78 -6.58 4.32
C PRO A 39 -7.70 -7.70 3.86
N LEU A 40 -8.97 -7.69 4.30
CA LEU A 40 -9.96 -8.69 3.91
C LEU A 40 -10.26 -8.61 2.41
N VAL A 41 -10.34 -7.41 1.84
CA VAL A 41 -10.55 -7.23 0.40
C VAL A 41 -9.33 -7.71 -0.39
N PHE A 42 -8.10 -7.42 0.06
CA PHE A 42 -6.90 -7.96 -0.59
C PHE A 42 -6.85 -9.49 -0.58
N ILE A 43 -7.12 -10.10 0.57
CA ILE A 43 -7.13 -11.57 0.72
C ILE A 43 -8.25 -12.17 -0.13
N ALA A 44 -9.46 -11.59 -0.09
CA ALA A 44 -10.59 -12.06 -0.88
C ALA A 44 -10.31 -11.96 -2.39
N ALA A 45 -9.74 -10.84 -2.85
CA ALA A 45 -9.34 -10.65 -4.25
C ALA A 45 -8.31 -11.69 -4.68
N ALA A 46 -7.31 -11.99 -3.84
CA ALA A 46 -6.32 -13.02 -4.15
C ALA A 46 -6.94 -14.42 -4.22
N ILE A 47 -7.81 -14.78 -3.27
CA ILE A 47 -8.50 -16.07 -3.28
C ILE A 47 -9.43 -16.20 -4.49
N ALA A 48 -10.12 -15.12 -4.87
CA ALA A 48 -11.07 -15.12 -5.98
C ALA A 48 -10.42 -15.48 -7.33
N VAL A 49 -9.15 -15.10 -7.53
CA VAL A 49 -8.43 -15.33 -8.79
C VAL A 49 -7.56 -16.60 -8.80
N LEU A 50 -7.41 -17.29 -7.66
CA LEU A 50 -6.66 -18.55 -7.56
C LEU A 50 -7.14 -19.64 -8.54
N PRO A 51 -8.45 -19.82 -8.79
CA PRO A 51 -8.93 -20.79 -9.78
C PRO A 51 -8.44 -20.52 -11.20
N GLU A 52 -8.20 -19.27 -11.58
CA GLU A 52 -7.68 -18.91 -12.91
C GLU A 52 -6.22 -19.33 -13.10
N LEU A 53 -5.48 -19.43 -12.00
CA LEU A 53 -4.13 -19.98 -11.96
C LEU A 53 -4.15 -21.53 -11.92
N GLY A 54 -5.32 -22.15 -11.78
CA GLY A 54 -5.50 -23.60 -11.70
C GLY A 54 -5.42 -24.17 -10.28
N VAL A 55 -5.67 -23.35 -9.25
CA VAL A 55 -5.82 -23.83 -7.87
C VAL A 55 -7.30 -24.05 -7.60
N HIS A 56 -7.74 -25.30 -7.59
CA HIS A 56 -9.12 -25.68 -7.25
C HIS A 56 -9.23 -26.31 -5.86
N SER A 57 -8.10 -26.69 -5.26
CA SER A 57 -8.02 -27.19 -3.89
C SER A 57 -6.81 -26.64 -3.13
N VAL A 58 -6.88 -26.61 -1.80
CA VAL A 58 -5.77 -26.11 -0.95
C VAL A 58 -4.48 -26.92 -1.16
N GLY A 59 -4.59 -28.22 -1.49
CA GLY A 59 -3.44 -29.08 -1.75
C GLY A 59 -2.66 -28.72 -3.01
N GLU A 60 -3.31 -28.09 -4.00
CA GLU A 60 -2.70 -27.66 -5.26
C GLU A 60 -1.99 -26.31 -5.13
N PHE A 61 -2.30 -25.53 -4.08
CA PHE A 61 -1.78 -24.18 -3.94
C PHE A 61 -0.26 -24.13 -4.05
N TRP A 62 0.46 -25.00 -3.34
CA TRP A 62 1.92 -24.96 -3.32
C TRP A 62 2.57 -25.40 -4.65
N SER A 63 1.95 -26.33 -5.38
CA SER A 63 2.46 -26.74 -6.69
C SER A 63 2.28 -25.62 -7.71
N VAL A 64 1.10 -25.00 -7.75
CA VAL A 64 0.80 -23.86 -8.63
C VAL A 64 1.60 -22.62 -8.26
N ALA A 65 1.75 -22.35 -6.96
CA ALA A 65 2.53 -21.22 -6.45
C ALA A 65 3.97 -21.23 -6.98
N LYS A 66 4.64 -22.40 -6.95
CA LYS A 66 6.00 -22.55 -7.50
C LYS A 66 6.03 -22.52 -9.03
N ALA A 67 4.98 -22.99 -9.68
CA ALA A 67 4.94 -23.09 -11.13
C ALA A 67 4.57 -21.78 -11.84
N LYS A 68 3.74 -20.94 -11.21
CA LYS A 68 3.12 -19.77 -11.86
C LYS A 68 3.24 -18.44 -11.11
N ILE A 69 3.42 -18.46 -9.78
CA ILE A 69 3.36 -17.23 -8.96
C ILE A 69 4.75 -16.76 -8.57
N TRP A 70 5.49 -17.61 -7.84
CA TRP A 70 6.84 -17.34 -7.36
C TRP A 70 7.81 -18.35 -7.97
N THR A 71 8.01 -18.25 -9.28
CA THR A 71 8.86 -19.16 -10.06
C THR A 71 10.35 -18.96 -9.82
N GLY A 72 10.74 -17.77 -9.35
CA GLY A 72 12.15 -17.37 -9.21
C GLY A 72 12.86 -17.07 -10.54
N VAL A 73 12.13 -17.13 -11.66
CA VAL A 73 12.63 -16.82 -13.00
C VAL A 73 12.11 -15.44 -13.41
N PRO A 74 12.98 -14.47 -13.74
CA PRO A 74 12.54 -13.15 -14.20
C PRO A 74 11.91 -13.25 -15.59
N LEU A 75 11.06 -12.28 -15.93
CA LEU A 75 10.58 -12.11 -17.31
C LEU A 75 11.76 -11.82 -18.25
N GLU A 76 11.57 -12.07 -19.54
CA GLU A 76 12.58 -11.76 -20.55
C GLU A 76 13.00 -10.28 -20.46
N ASN A 77 14.31 -10.04 -20.55
CA ASN A 77 14.92 -8.71 -20.43
C ASN A 77 14.73 -8.02 -19.06
N GLN A 78 14.32 -8.75 -18.01
CA GLN A 78 14.29 -8.23 -16.64
C GLN A 78 15.47 -8.76 -15.82
N SER A 79 15.95 -7.94 -14.89
CA SER A 79 17.03 -8.32 -14.00
C SER A 79 16.53 -9.31 -12.93
N GLN A 80 17.34 -10.32 -12.64
CA GLN A 80 17.05 -11.26 -11.57
C GLN A 80 17.36 -10.61 -10.21
N PHE A 81 16.34 -10.44 -9.38
CA PHE A 81 16.54 -10.02 -8.00
C PHE A 81 16.90 -11.20 -7.12
N THR A 82 18.00 -11.04 -6.38
CA THR A 82 18.39 -11.97 -5.32
C THR A 82 17.63 -11.66 -4.03
N PHE A 83 17.71 -12.56 -3.05
CA PHE A 83 17.15 -12.34 -1.71
C PHE A 83 17.53 -10.97 -1.12
N TRP A 84 18.80 -10.57 -1.25
CA TRP A 84 19.28 -9.29 -0.71
C TRP A 84 18.63 -8.08 -1.37
N HIS A 85 18.43 -8.11 -2.69
CA HIS A 85 17.72 -7.04 -3.39
C HIS A 85 16.29 -6.88 -2.84
N VAL A 86 15.58 -7.99 -2.66
CA VAL A 86 14.20 -7.98 -2.15
C VAL A 86 14.15 -7.53 -0.68
N LEU A 87 15.09 -8.00 0.16
CA LEU A 87 15.17 -7.62 1.56
C LEU A 87 15.39 -6.12 1.73
N PHE A 88 16.40 -5.57 1.04
CA PHE A 88 16.69 -4.14 1.11
C PHE A 88 15.57 -3.31 0.51
N PHE A 89 14.99 -3.73 -0.62
CA PHE A 89 13.83 -3.06 -1.20
C PHE A 89 12.67 -2.98 -0.19
N ALA A 90 12.31 -4.11 0.44
CA ALA A 90 11.23 -4.14 1.42
C ALA A 90 11.48 -3.25 2.63
N TRP A 91 12.73 -3.19 3.11
CA TRP A 91 13.11 -2.30 4.20
C TRP A 91 13.09 -0.83 3.77
N PHE A 92 13.64 -0.50 2.58
CA PHE A 92 13.71 0.86 2.06
C PHE A 92 12.33 1.44 1.71
N CYS A 93 11.39 0.62 1.24
CA CYS A 93 9.99 1.05 1.05
C CYS A 93 9.39 1.65 2.33
N ASN A 94 9.88 1.25 3.51
CA ASN A 94 9.45 1.72 4.81
C ASN A 94 10.46 2.67 5.48
N MET A 95 11.41 3.23 4.73
CA MET A 95 12.46 4.09 5.29
C MET A 95 11.88 5.30 6.03
N ALA A 96 10.80 5.89 5.53
CA ALA A 96 10.10 7.00 6.20
C ALA A 96 9.52 6.61 7.57
N MET A 97 9.26 5.32 7.81
CA MET A 97 8.72 4.79 9.06
C MET A 97 9.88 4.39 9.98
N HIS A 98 10.88 3.70 9.45
CA HIS A 98 12.08 3.26 10.18
C HIS A 98 12.97 4.42 10.63
N ILE A 99 13.42 5.26 9.69
CA ILE A 99 14.32 6.38 9.99
C ILE A 99 13.53 7.59 10.49
N GLY A 100 12.36 7.85 9.92
CA GLY A 100 11.50 8.97 10.33
C GLY A 100 10.81 8.74 11.67
N MET A 101 10.99 7.56 12.29
CA MET A 101 10.42 7.18 13.58
C MET A 101 8.92 7.51 13.70
N ALA A 102 8.16 7.14 12.66
CA ALA A 102 6.75 7.51 12.51
C ALA A 102 5.90 7.14 13.73
N ASP A 103 6.20 5.98 14.30
CA ASP A 103 5.48 5.36 15.39
C ASP A 103 5.60 6.15 16.70
N LEU A 104 6.61 7.02 16.83
CA LEU A 104 6.73 7.91 18.00
C LEU A 104 5.55 8.88 18.11
N SER A 105 4.85 9.19 17.02
CA SER A 105 3.61 9.98 17.11
C SER A 105 2.56 9.35 18.04
N VAL A 106 2.56 8.01 18.16
CA VAL A 106 1.67 7.24 19.05
C VAL A 106 2.42 6.75 20.29
N LEU A 107 3.65 6.27 20.13
CA LEU A 107 4.39 5.54 21.15
C LEU A 107 5.39 6.40 21.95
N ARG A 108 5.51 7.71 21.70
CA ARG A 108 6.48 8.60 22.39
C ARG A 108 6.37 8.56 23.91
N TYR A 109 5.15 8.38 24.44
CA TYR A 109 4.88 8.35 25.87
C TYR A 109 4.54 6.94 26.40
N ALA A 110 4.89 5.90 25.64
CA ALA A 110 4.66 4.53 26.07
C ALA A 110 5.44 4.24 27.37
N LYS A 111 4.73 3.73 28.38
CA LYS A 111 5.30 3.44 29.71
C LYS A 111 6.24 2.23 29.72
N ARG A 112 6.24 1.42 28.64
CA ARG A 112 7.01 0.18 28.51
C ARG A 112 7.54 0.04 27.09
N TRP A 113 8.78 -0.43 26.96
CA TRP A 113 9.42 -0.69 25.66
C TRP A 113 8.68 -1.74 24.84
N THR A 114 7.98 -2.68 25.49
CA THR A 114 7.20 -3.73 24.83
C THR A 114 6.05 -3.18 23.98
N ALA A 115 5.62 -1.94 24.20
CA ALA A 115 4.64 -1.29 23.34
C ALA A 115 5.13 -1.13 21.89
N GLY A 116 6.46 -1.11 21.66
CA GLY A 116 7.05 -1.09 20.32
C GLY A 116 6.69 -2.30 19.47
N PHE A 117 6.40 -3.46 20.08
CA PHE A 117 5.94 -4.63 19.32
C PHE A 117 4.56 -4.44 18.67
N ALA A 118 3.76 -3.46 19.11
CA ALA A 118 2.47 -3.17 18.50
C ALA A 118 2.63 -2.74 17.02
N SER A 119 3.71 -2.03 16.68
CA SER A 119 4.03 -1.65 15.30
C SER A 119 4.21 -2.85 14.38
N ALA A 120 4.74 -3.96 14.90
CA ALA A 120 4.93 -5.18 14.12
C ALA A 120 3.59 -5.79 13.68
N GLY A 121 2.55 -5.71 14.52
CA GLY A 121 1.23 -6.26 14.20
C GLY A 121 0.60 -5.60 12.96
N GLY A 122 0.59 -4.26 12.91
CA GLY A 122 0.06 -3.52 11.76
C GLY A 122 0.90 -3.73 10.49
N MET A 123 2.23 -3.66 10.61
CA MET A 123 3.16 -3.86 9.50
C MET A 123 3.05 -5.27 8.91
N TYR A 124 2.94 -6.31 9.74
CA TYR A 124 2.87 -7.68 9.24
C TYR A 124 1.58 -7.91 8.45
N VAL A 125 0.45 -7.40 8.91
CA VAL A 125 -0.82 -7.54 8.19
C VAL A 125 -0.77 -6.87 6.82
N GLY A 126 -0.28 -5.63 6.76
CA GLY A 126 -0.13 -4.90 5.51
C GLY A 126 0.92 -5.51 4.59
N HIS A 127 2.17 -5.57 5.05
CA HIS A 127 3.31 -5.93 4.19
C HIS A 127 3.39 -7.42 3.89
N TYR A 128 2.98 -8.31 4.80
CA TYR A 128 3.06 -9.74 4.50
C TYR A 128 1.85 -10.19 3.68
N PHE A 129 0.63 -9.98 4.18
CA PHE A 129 -0.57 -10.48 3.50
C PHE A 129 -0.88 -9.71 2.21
N ALA A 130 -0.76 -8.39 2.18
CA ALA A 130 -1.07 -7.65 0.96
C ALA A 130 -0.02 -7.88 -0.13
N TRP A 131 1.26 -8.12 0.21
CA TRP A 131 2.27 -8.43 -0.80
C TRP A 131 2.09 -9.85 -1.35
N LEU A 132 1.71 -10.80 -0.50
CA LEU A 132 1.37 -12.15 -0.95
C LEU A 132 0.16 -12.11 -1.88
N ALA A 133 -0.90 -11.40 -1.50
CA ALA A 133 -2.07 -11.16 -2.34
C ALA A 133 -1.70 -10.46 -3.66
N SER A 134 -0.86 -9.43 -3.60
CA SER A 134 -0.38 -8.73 -4.79
C SER A 134 0.44 -9.63 -5.71
N GLY A 135 1.22 -10.57 -5.17
CA GLY A 135 1.95 -11.55 -5.98
C GLY A 135 1.03 -12.48 -6.76
N ILE A 136 -0.05 -12.95 -6.12
CA ILE A 136 -1.09 -13.76 -6.77
C ILE A 136 -1.79 -12.95 -7.87
N LEU A 137 -2.21 -11.72 -7.57
CA LEU A 137 -2.85 -10.82 -8.53
C LEU A 137 -1.92 -10.49 -9.71
N TYR A 138 -0.62 -10.29 -9.45
CA TYR A 138 0.36 -10.03 -10.50
C TYR A 138 0.58 -11.24 -11.41
N ALA A 139 0.59 -12.46 -10.87
CA ALA A 139 0.67 -13.67 -11.68
C ALA A 139 -0.52 -13.81 -12.65
N VAL A 140 -1.73 -13.50 -12.18
CA VAL A 140 -2.94 -13.47 -13.03
C VAL A 140 -2.83 -12.37 -14.07
N PHE A 141 -2.37 -11.19 -13.69
CA PHE A 141 -2.11 -10.10 -14.64
C PHE A 141 -1.13 -10.55 -15.75
N LEU A 142 -0.02 -11.22 -15.42
CA LEU A 142 0.92 -11.72 -16.43
C LEU A 142 0.28 -12.75 -17.37
N GLN A 143 -0.57 -13.64 -16.85
CA GLN A 143 -1.31 -14.61 -17.65
C GLN A 143 -2.30 -13.93 -18.62
N VAL A 144 -3.06 -12.95 -18.14
CA VAL A 144 -4.10 -12.26 -18.94
C VAL A 144 -3.49 -11.25 -19.92
N SER A 145 -2.39 -10.61 -19.55
CA SER A 145 -1.73 -9.56 -20.36
C SER A 145 -0.65 -10.08 -21.31
N ASN A 146 -0.44 -11.40 -21.36
CA ASN A 146 0.62 -12.04 -22.13
C ASN A 146 2.02 -11.48 -21.80
N ASN A 147 2.37 -11.47 -20.51
CA ASN A 147 3.64 -10.95 -19.97
C ASN A 147 3.91 -9.46 -20.24
N SER A 148 2.86 -8.63 -20.26
CA SER A 148 3.02 -7.17 -20.33
C SER A 148 3.73 -6.63 -19.08
N LEU A 149 4.52 -5.58 -19.27
CA LEU A 149 5.15 -4.82 -18.18
C LEU A 149 4.31 -3.61 -17.75
N GLU A 150 3.25 -3.29 -18.48
CA GLU A 150 2.36 -2.17 -18.16
C GLU A 150 1.38 -2.54 -17.06
N PHE A 151 1.86 -2.53 -15.83
CA PHE A 151 1.07 -2.89 -14.65
C PHE A 151 0.47 -1.66 -13.97
N ALA A 152 -0.84 -1.70 -13.74
CA ALA A 152 -1.54 -0.72 -12.91
C ALA A 152 -2.39 -1.45 -11.83
N PRO A 153 -2.29 -1.05 -10.54
CA PRO A 153 -2.96 -1.75 -9.45
C PRO A 153 -4.50 -1.59 -9.50
N GLY A 154 -5.01 -0.48 -10.03
CA GLY A 154 -6.45 -0.24 -10.14
C GLY A 154 -7.18 -1.27 -11.03
N PRO A 155 -6.77 -1.44 -12.29
CA PRO A 155 -7.36 -2.42 -13.20
C PRO A 155 -7.33 -3.85 -12.67
N ILE A 156 -6.21 -4.32 -12.11
CA ILE A 156 -6.12 -5.70 -11.60
C ILE A 156 -6.97 -5.90 -10.34
N ALA A 157 -7.09 -4.89 -9.48
CA ALA A 157 -7.98 -4.97 -8.33
C ALA A 157 -9.46 -4.98 -8.76
N TYR A 158 -9.82 -4.20 -9.78
CA TYR A 158 -11.15 -4.26 -10.37
C TYR A 158 -11.43 -5.61 -11.05
N TYR A 159 -10.44 -6.17 -11.74
CA TYR A 159 -10.54 -7.50 -12.33
C TYR A 159 -10.83 -8.56 -11.26
N ALA A 160 -10.10 -8.54 -10.15
CA ALA A 160 -10.19 -9.57 -9.12
C ALA A 160 -11.40 -9.47 -8.18
N ALA A 161 -11.83 -8.24 -7.85
CA ALA A 161 -12.87 -8.00 -6.84
C ALA A 161 -13.90 -6.93 -7.25
N GLY A 162 -13.96 -6.58 -8.54
CA GLY A 162 -14.90 -5.59 -9.06
C GLY A 162 -14.75 -4.21 -8.42
N LEU A 163 -15.88 -3.53 -8.21
CA LEU A 163 -15.89 -2.21 -7.60
C LEU A 163 -15.25 -2.20 -6.20
N ALA A 164 -15.40 -3.29 -5.43
CA ALA A 164 -14.80 -3.40 -4.10
C ALA A 164 -13.27 -3.33 -4.16
N GLY A 165 -12.64 -4.01 -5.13
CA GLY A 165 -11.20 -3.95 -5.34
C GLY A 165 -10.72 -2.56 -5.78
N ALA A 166 -11.43 -1.92 -6.72
CA ALA A 166 -11.09 -0.55 -7.16
C ALA A 166 -11.17 0.47 -6.01
N VAL A 167 -12.25 0.42 -5.22
CA VAL A 167 -12.43 1.29 -4.04
C VAL A 167 -11.37 1.00 -2.98
N CYS A 168 -11.05 -0.28 -2.77
CA CYS A 168 -9.99 -0.71 -1.85
C CYS A 168 -8.63 -0.08 -2.20
N VAL A 169 -8.22 -0.10 -3.47
CA VAL A 169 -6.95 0.51 -3.90
C VAL A 169 -6.93 2.02 -3.66
N ILE A 170 -8.02 2.72 -3.95
CA ILE A 170 -8.13 4.17 -3.71
C ILE A 170 -7.99 4.47 -2.21
N ILE A 171 -8.74 3.77 -1.37
CA ILE A 171 -8.73 3.99 0.08
C ILE A 171 -7.38 3.60 0.69
N ALA A 172 -6.75 2.50 0.24
CA ALA A 172 -5.42 2.10 0.69
C ALA A 172 -4.36 3.17 0.37
N GLY A 173 -4.47 3.82 -0.79
CA GLY A 173 -3.65 4.98 -1.15
C GLY A 173 -3.83 6.12 -0.15
N TRP A 174 -5.07 6.46 0.18
CA TRP A 174 -5.38 7.54 1.13
C TRP A 174 -4.94 7.27 2.57
N THR A 175 -5.08 6.04 3.07
CA THR A 175 -4.63 5.68 4.42
C THR A 175 -3.12 5.88 4.60
N THR A 176 -2.35 5.83 3.52
CA THR A 176 -0.89 5.97 3.53
C THR A 176 -0.45 7.40 3.21
N ALA A 177 -1.09 8.03 2.22
CA ALA A 177 -0.74 9.37 1.77
C ALA A 177 -1.05 10.43 2.84
N ASN A 178 -2.24 10.39 3.45
CA ASN A 178 -2.70 11.40 4.40
C ASN A 178 -1.75 11.62 5.59
N PRO A 179 -1.34 10.58 6.36
CA PRO A 179 -0.40 10.78 7.47
C PRO A 179 1.00 11.18 6.99
N THR A 180 1.37 10.89 5.75
CA THR A 180 2.67 11.26 5.18
C THR A 180 2.71 12.74 4.82
N ILE A 181 1.69 13.24 4.12
CA ILE A 181 1.54 14.68 3.78
C ILE A 181 1.43 15.51 5.06
N TYR A 182 0.65 15.05 6.04
CA TYR A 182 0.52 15.73 7.33
C TYR A 182 1.88 15.87 8.05
N ARG A 183 2.67 14.78 8.12
CA ARG A 183 4.00 14.80 8.73
C ARG A 183 4.98 15.70 7.99
N ALA A 184 4.93 15.71 6.66
CA ALA A 184 5.75 16.62 5.85
C ALA A 184 5.39 18.09 6.13
N GLY A 185 4.08 18.40 6.25
CA GLY A 185 3.61 19.72 6.65
C GLY A 185 4.11 20.15 8.04
N LEU A 186 4.10 19.24 9.02
CA LEU A 186 4.67 19.49 10.36
C LEU A 186 6.18 19.74 10.32
N ALA A 187 6.93 18.98 9.50
CA ALA A 187 8.37 19.16 9.36
C ALA A 187 8.72 20.54 8.80
N VAL A 188 8.00 20.99 7.78
CA VAL A 188 8.20 22.34 7.21
C VAL A 188 7.74 23.43 8.19
N GLN A 189 6.67 23.19 8.96
CA GLN A 189 6.25 24.11 10.02
C GLN A 189 7.31 24.25 11.12
N ALA A 190 8.03 23.18 11.47
CA ALA A 190 9.10 23.25 12.47
C ALA A 190 10.24 24.19 12.04
N VAL A 191 10.50 24.29 10.73
CA VAL A 191 11.46 25.25 10.15
C VAL A 191 10.87 26.65 10.03
N LEU A 192 9.57 26.77 9.76
CA LEU A 192 8.83 28.03 9.62
C LEU A 192 7.77 28.20 10.72
N PRO A 193 8.15 28.45 11.98
CA PRO A 193 7.27 28.35 13.14
C PRO A 193 6.14 29.39 13.16
N LYS A 194 6.25 30.46 12.39
CA LYS A 194 5.20 31.49 12.24
C LYS A 194 4.06 31.06 11.30
N SER A 195 4.27 30.01 10.51
CA SER A 195 3.29 29.49 9.57
C SER A 195 2.32 28.53 10.27
N ARG A 196 1.03 28.62 9.92
CA ARG A 196 0.03 27.66 10.40
C ARG A 196 0.19 26.34 9.66
N THR A 197 0.11 25.21 10.37
CA THR A 197 0.28 23.85 9.81
C THR A 197 -0.53 23.64 8.54
N TRP A 198 -1.82 24.01 8.55
CA TRP A 198 -2.70 23.83 7.39
C TRP A 198 -2.22 24.58 6.14
N LYS A 199 -1.60 25.76 6.28
CA LYS A 199 -1.07 26.52 5.12
C LYS A 199 0.13 25.82 4.52
N VAL A 200 0.97 25.26 5.38
CA VAL A 200 2.18 24.56 4.98
C VAL A 200 1.83 23.22 4.34
N THR A 201 0.91 22.46 4.93
CA THR A 201 0.38 21.21 4.39
C THR A 201 -0.34 21.39 3.05
N LEU A 202 -0.93 22.56 2.77
CA LEU A 202 -1.53 22.86 1.47
C LEU A 202 -0.49 23.04 0.36
N ILE A 203 0.69 23.53 0.70
CA ILE A 203 1.77 23.84 -0.25
C ILE A 203 2.59 22.58 -0.56
N VAL A 204 2.69 21.65 0.41
CA VAL A 204 3.38 20.35 0.32
C VAL A 204 2.52 19.34 -0.43
#